data_AF-A0A1F8PHU2-F1
#
_entry.id   AF-A0A1F8PHU2-F1
#
_cell.length_a   1.000
_cell.length_b   1.000
_cell.length_c   1.000
_cell.angle_alpha   90.00
_cell.angle_beta   90.00
_cell.angle_gamma   90.00
#
_symmetry.space_group_name_H-M   'P 1'
#
loop_
_entity.id
_entity.type
_entity.pdbx_description
1 polymer ?
#
loop_
_entity_poly.entity_id
_entity_poly.type
_entity_poly.pdbx_seq_one_letter_code
_entity_poly.pdbx_strand_id
1 'polypeptide(L)'
;MKATVIYKVATVRRSPTVSAEEVGTLEVGTVVEYSEIIRQEPGMKEWIKLYGSGYHGRYIASLFPDGRGNPISRVQFEGAPEPPDPPDPPVPPEPKINFAVVNYTDETGTHEVTLFPK
;
A
#
# COMPACT_ATOMS: atom_id res chain seq x y z
N MET A 1 -4.99 3.30 -21.82
CA MET A 1 -4.33 2.75 -20.61
C MET A 1 -5.37 1.94 -19.84
N LYS A 2 -4.96 1.05 -18.93
CA LYS A 2 -5.89 0.20 -18.16
C LYS A 2 -5.74 0.41 -16.66
N ALA A 3 -6.84 0.33 -15.93
CA ALA A 3 -6.85 0.35 -14.48
C ALA A 3 -7.86 -0.66 -13.96
N THR A 4 -7.58 -1.26 -12.81
CA THR A 4 -8.45 -2.22 -12.16
C THR A 4 -9.02 -1.60 -10.90
N VAL A 5 -10.34 -1.70 -10.69
CA VAL A 5 -10.97 -1.24 -9.45
C VAL A 5 -10.60 -2.20 -8.32
N ILE A 6 -9.89 -1.75 -7.30
CA ILE A 6 -9.35 -2.59 -6.22
C ILE A 6 -9.99 -2.33 -4.85
N TYR A 7 -10.69 -1.20 -4.67
CA TYR A 7 -11.26 -0.85 -3.38
C TYR A 7 -12.65 -0.22 -3.47
N LYS A 8 -13.64 -0.92 -2.90
CA LYS A 8 -15.08 -0.59 -2.91
C LYS A 8 -15.65 -0.40 -4.33
N VAL A 9 -16.97 -0.35 -4.41
CA VAL A 9 -17.67 0.01 -5.65
C VAL A 9 -17.25 1.42 -6.08
N ALA A 10 -16.90 1.57 -7.36
CA ALA A 10 -16.56 2.85 -7.96
C ALA A 10 -17.79 3.46 -8.65
N THR A 11 -18.25 4.61 -8.16
CA THR A 11 -19.34 5.37 -8.79
C THR A 11 -18.85 6.06 -10.05
N VAL A 12 -19.56 5.84 -11.16
CA VAL A 12 -19.34 6.49 -12.45
C VAL A 12 -20.15 7.77 -12.53
N ARG A 13 -19.51 8.88 -12.90
CA ARG A 13 -20.11 10.21 -12.94
C ARG A 13 -19.97 10.88 -14.30
N ARG A 14 -20.89 11.81 -14.61
CA ARG A 14 -20.84 12.61 -15.85
C ARG A 14 -19.67 13.61 -15.91
N SER A 15 -19.21 14.09 -14.76
CA SER A 15 -18.14 15.08 -14.65
C SER A 15 -17.21 14.71 -13.49
N PRO A 16 -15.94 15.17 -13.48
CA PRO A 16 -14.95 14.84 -12.45
C PRO A 16 -15.19 15.64 -11.16
N THR A 17 -16.36 15.52 -10.56
CA THR A 17 -16.70 16.12 -9.26
C THR A 17 -17.62 15.19 -8.49
N VAL A 18 -17.48 15.21 -7.16
CA VAL A 18 -18.30 14.38 -6.26
C VAL A 18 -19.78 14.74 -6.30
N SER A 19 -20.13 15.94 -6.76
CA SER A 19 -21.52 16.40 -6.91
C SER A 19 -22.13 16.09 -8.27
N ALA A 20 -21.37 15.52 -9.21
CA ALA A 20 -21.88 15.23 -10.55
C ALA A 20 -22.87 14.06 -10.53
N GLU A 21 -23.81 14.07 -11.46
CA GLU A 21 -24.77 12.99 -11.69
C GLU A 21 -24.08 11.62 -11.76
N GLU A 22 -24.61 10.66 -11.01
CA GLU A 22 -24.21 9.26 -11.02
C GLU A 22 -24.91 8.56 -12.19
N VAL A 23 -24.12 7.93 -13.06
CA VAL A 23 -24.62 7.25 -14.26
C VAL A 23 -24.48 5.74 -14.19
N GLY A 24 -23.81 5.24 -13.15
CA GLY A 24 -23.60 3.82 -12.95
C GLY A 24 -22.54 3.53 -11.90
N THR A 25 -22.22 2.24 -11.76
CA THR A 25 -21.25 1.72 -10.81
C THR A 25 -20.36 0.67 -11.47
N LEU A 26 -19.15 0.52 -10.93
CA LEU A 26 -18.21 -0.54 -11.31
C LEU A 26 -17.80 -1.29 -10.05
N GLU A 27 -17.89 -2.62 -10.11
CA GLU A 27 -17.54 -3.50 -9.01
C GLU A 27 -16.02 -3.65 -8.85
N VAL A 28 -15.58 -4.08 -7.67
CA VAL A 28 -14.18 -4.46 -7.43
C VAL A 28 -13.79 -5.61 -8.36
N GLY A 29 -12.59 -5.54 -8.93
CA GLY A 29 -12.08 -6.46 -9.96
C GLY A 29 -12.41 -6.03 -11.38
N THR A 30 -13.23 -4.99 -11.57
CA THR A 30 -13.53 -4.48 -12.92
C THR A 30 -12.31 -3.81 -13.53
N VAL A 31 -11.88 -4.29 -14.70
CA VAL A 31 -10.85 -3.65 -15.52
C VAL A 31 -11.51 -2.59 -16.40
N VAL A 32 -11.01 -1.37 -16.32
CA VAL A 32 -11.45 -0.24 -17.15
C VAL A 32 -10.33 0.31 -18.01
N GLU A 33 -10.71 0.78 -19.18
CA GLU A 33 -9.83 1.56 -20.04
C GLU A 33 -10.05 3.05 -19.77
N TYR A 34 -8.96 3.81 -19.74
CA TYR A 34 -9.00 5.25 -19.49
C TYR A 34 -8.04 6.00 -20.43
N SER A 35 -8.40 7.25 -20.73
CA SER A 35 -7.62 8.16 -21.59
C SER A 35 -6.87 9.23 -20.83
N GLU A 36 -7.36 9.63 -19.65
CA GLU A 36 -6.88 10.83 -18.98
C GLU A 36 -7.01 10.70 -17.46
N ILE A 37 -6.05 11.27 -16.73
CA ILE A 37 -6.08 11.43 -15.28
C ILE A 37 -6.20 12.92 -14.99
N ILE A 38 -7.27 13.30 -14.29
CA ILE A 38 -7.59 14.68 -13.93
C ILE A 38 -7.32 14.85 -12.44
N ARG A 39 -6.38 15.73 -12.11
CA ARG A 39 -6.04 16.10 -10.73
C ARG A 39 -6.64 17.45 -10.43
N GLN A 40 -7.51 17.52 -9.42
CA GLN A 40 -7.98 18.79 -8.88
C GLN A 40 -7.19 19.13 -7.62
N GLU A 41 -6.86 20.41 -7.48
CA GLU A 41 -6.03 21.09 -6.47
C GLU A 41 -6.41 20.79 -4.99
N PRO A 42 -5.62 21.28 -4.00
CA PRO A 42 -5.05 20.48 -2.92
C PRO A 42 -6.11 19.88 -1.99
N GLY A 43 -6.28 18.55 -2.09
CA GLY A 43 -7.22 17.79 -1.27
C GLY A 43 -7.54 16.37 -1.76
N MET A 44 -6.69 15.81 -2.64
CA MET A 44 -6.71 14.39 -3.04
C MET A 44 -7.94 13.92 -3.83
N LYS A 45 -8.46 14.76 -4.74
CA LYS A 45 -9.45 14.32 -5.73
C LYS A 45 -8.77 14.10 -7.08
N GLU A 46 -8.40 12.86 -7.32
CA GLU A 46 -7.95 12.39 -8.62
C GLU A 46 -9.07 11.59 -9.30
N TRP A 47 -9.30 11.88 -10.58
CA TRP A 47 -10.33 11.27 -11.40
C TRP A 47 -9.70 10.67 -12.65
N ILE A 48 -10.26 9.58 -13.15
CA ILE A 48 -9.86 9.02 -14.44
C ILE A 48 -11.04 9.12 -15.41
N LYS A 49 -10.74 9.52 -16.65
CA LYS A 49 -11.70 9.59 -17.74
C LYS A 49 -11.73 8.27 -18.48
N LEU A 50 -12.88 7.60 -18.44
CA LEU A 50 -13.09 6.30 -19.05
C LEU A 50 -13.09 6.41 -20.58
N TYR A 51 -12.34 5.52 -21.22
CA TYR A 51 -12.12 5.45 -22.67
C TYR A 51 -12.24 3.98 -23.09
N GLY A 52 -13.46 3.45 -22.99
CA GLY A 52 -13.78 2.04 -23.20
C GLY A 52 -14.98 1.66 -22.34
N SER A 53 -15.72 0.61 -22.71
CA SER A 53 -17.02 0.22 -22.14
C SER A 53 -18.19 1.20 -22.41
N GLY A 54 -19.39 0.88 -21.92
CA GLY A 54 -20.59 1.72 -22.01
C GLY A 54 -20.51 3.07 -21.29
N TYR A 55 -19.38 3.36 -20.62
CA TYR A 55 -19.13 4.58 -19.87
C TYR A 55 -18.13 5.52 -20.53
N HIS A 56 -17.98 5.47 -21.86
CA HIS A 56 -17.09 6.36 -22.60
C HIS A 56 -17.32 7.84 -22.25
N GLY A 57 -16.24 8.56 -21.93
CA GLY A 57 -16.30 9.98 -21.57
C GLY A 57 -16.91 10.25 -20.19
N ARG A 58 -17.08 9.22 -19.36
CA ARG A 58 -17.46 9.34 -17.95
C ARG A 58 -16.24 9.25 -17.05
N TYR A 59 -16.46 9.53 -15.76
CA TYR A 59 -15.38 9.69 -14.79
C TYR A 59 -15.60 8.81 -13.57
N ILE A 60 -14.52 8.23 -13.06
CA ILE A 60 -14.49 7.64 -11.72
C ILE A 60 -13.36 8.26 -10.92
N ALA A 61 -13.54 8.37 -9.60
CA ALA A 61 -12.46 8.78 -8.72
C ALA A 61 -11.43 7.64 -8.61
N SER A 62 -10.14 7.94 -8.77
CA SER A 62 -9.06 6.97 -8.54
C SER A 62 -8.70 6.82 -7.07
N LEU A 63 -9.09 7.79 -6.24
CA LEU A 63 -8.88 7.81 -4.80
C LEU A 63 -10.22 7.77 -4.06
N PHE A 64 -10.23 7.15 -2.89
CA PHE A 64 -11.38 7.14 -1.99
C PHE A 64 -10.92 7.53 -0.57
N PRO A 65 -11.67 8.35 0.18
CA PRO A 65 -11.33 8.62 1.58
C PRO A 65 -11.63 7.41 2.46
N ASP A 66 -10.68 7.00 3.29
CA ASP A 66 -10.89 6.03 4.36
C ASP A 66 -11.78 6.61 5.49
N GLY A 67 -12.05 5.82 6.53
CA GLY A 67 -12.85 6.27 7.67
C GLY A 67 -12.23 7.43 8.49
N ARG A 68 -10.97 7.79 8.21
CA ARG A 68 -10.22 8.90 8.82
C ARG A 68 -10.02 10.07 7.85
N GLY A 69 -10.53 9.97 6.61
CA GLY A 69 -10.39 10.97 5.56
C GLY A 69 -9.08 10.91 4.77
N ASN A 70 -8.22 9.90 5.00
CA ASN A 70 -7.01 9.71 4.20
C ASN A 70 -7.38 9.13 2.83
N PRO A 71 -6.75 9.58 1.74
CA PRO A 71 -7.00 8.97 0.44
C PRO A 71 -6.36 7.58 0.40
N ILE A 72 -7.12 6.63 -0.13
CA ILE A 72 -6.64 5.31 -0.47
C ILE A 72 -6.92 5.05 -1.94
N SER A 73 -6.02 4.33 -2.59
CA SER A 73 -6.14 3.97 -3.99
C SER A 73 -7.39 3.11 -4.19
N ARG A 74 -8.33 3.62 -4.97
CA ARG A 74 -9.53 2.90 -5.41
C ARG A 74 -9.25 2.09 -6.67
N VAL A 75 -8.35 2.58 -7.51
CA VAL A 75 -7.94 1.91 -8.74
C VAL A 75 -6.45 1.63 -8.71
N GLN A 76 -6.06 0.50 -9.28
CA GLN A 76 -4.67 0.16 -9.57
C GLN A 76 -4.43 0.34 -11.06
N PHE A 77 -3.48 1.21 -11.42
CA PHE A 77 -3.12 1.45 -12.81
C PHE A 77 -2.24 0.32 -13.32
N GLU A 78 -2.66 -0.34 -14.39
CA GLU A 78 -1.88 -1.39 -15.04
C GLU A 78 -0.84 -0.72 -15.96
N GLY A 79 0.45 -0.91 -15.64
CA GLY A 79 1.57 -0.38 -16.41
C GLY A 79 2.30 0.82 -15.79
N ALA A 80 1.93 1.26 -14.58
CA ALA A 80 2.84 2.04 -13.74
C ALA A 80 3.74 1.06 -12.94
N PRO A 81 5.06 1.29 -12.84
CA PRO A 81 5.90 0.46 -11.99
C PRO A 81 5.37 0.50 -10.56
N GLU A 82 5.31 -0.66 -9.89
CA GLU A 82 5.06 -0.68 -8.45
C GLU A 82 6.07 0.24 -7.76
N PRO A 83 5.64 1.10 -6.82
CA PRO A 83 6.60 1.80 -5.98
C PRO A 83 7.49 0.73 -5.32
N PRO A 84 8.82 0.96 -5.25
CA PRO A 84 9.71 0.00 -4.61
C PRO A 84 9.20 -0.31 -3.21
N ASP A 85 9.29 -1.57 -2.79
CA ASP A 85 8.92 -1.98 -1.45
C ASP A 85 9.57 -1.04 -0.43
N PRO A 86 8.84 -0.61 0.63
CA PRO A 86 9.47 0.11 1.72
C PRO A 86 10.64 -0.73 2.24
N PRO A 87 11.76 -0.11 2.64
CA PRO A 87 12.87 -0.86 3.21
C PRO A 87 12.35 -1.70 4.36
N ASP A 88 12.81 -2.95 4.44
CA ASP A 88 12.46 -3.84 5.54
C ASP A 88 12.67 -3.10 6.88
N PRO A 89 11.74 -3.23 7.84
CA PRO A 89 11.97 -2.69 9.17
C PRO A 89 13.30 -3.23 9.69
N PRO A 90 14.09 -2.41 10.40
CA PRO A 90 15.36 -2.86 10.95
C PRO A 90 15.13 -4.14 11.74
N VAL A 91 15.86 -5.20 11.36
CA VAL A 91 15.82 -6.48 12.06
C VAL A 91 16.09 -6.19 13.53
N PRO A 92 15.19 -6.60 14.45
CA PRO A 92 15.45 -6.47 15.88
C PRO A 92 16.82 -7.07 16.19
N PRO A 93 17.69 -6.39 16.96
CA PRO A 93 18.99 -6.94 17.28
C PRO A 93 18.81 -8.32 17.95
N GLU A 94 19.52 -9.32 17.44
CA GLU A 94 19.51 -10.66 18.04
C GLU A 94 19.85 -10.54 19.54
N PRO A 95 19.14 -11.28 20.41
CA PRO A 95 19.47 -11.30 21.83
C PRO A 95 20.89 -11.84 21.99
N LYS A 96 21.85 -10.97 22.31
CA LYS A 96 23.20 -11.37 22.70
C LYS A 96 23.09 -12.12 24.02
N ILE A 97 23.20 -13.44 23.96
CA ILE A 97 23.42 -14.26 25.16
C ILE A 97 24.84 -13.96 25.64
N ASN A 98 24.96 -13.15 26.68
CA ASN A 98 26.22 -12.94 27.37
C ASN A 98 26.53 -14.20 28.19
N PHE A 99 27.41 -15.07 27.71
CA PHE A 99 28.03 -16.08 28.54
C PHE A 99 29.33 -15.51 29.13
N ALA A 100 29.63 -15.87 30.38
CA ALA A 100 30.90 -15.53 31.01
C ALA A 100 31.75 -16.81 31.07
N VAL A 101 32.96 -16.75 30.51
CA VAL A 101 33.95 -17.81 30.66
C VAL A 101 34.84 -17.43 31.84
N VAL A 102 34.84 -18.24 32.89
CA VAL A 102 35.68 -18.05 34.07
C VAL A 102 36.74 -19.12 34.07
N ASN A 103 38.01 -18.70 34.05
CA ASN A 103 39.15 -19.56 34.26
C ASN A 103 39.56 -19.50 35.74
N TYR A 104 39.64 -20.64 36.40
CA TYR A 104 40.20 -20.74 37.75
C TYR A 104 41.27 -21.82 37.81
N THR A 105 42.33 -21.59 38.58
CA THR A 105 43.41 -22.55 38.77
C THR A 105 43.35 -23.06 40.19
N ASP A 106 43.28 -24.39 40.34
CA ASP A 106 43.42 -25.07 41.62
C ASP A 106 44.67 -25.97 41.61
N GLU A 107 44.88 -26.73 42.69
CA GLU A 107 46.02 -27.64 42.86
C GLU A 107 46.10 -28.77 41.80
N THR A 108 45.02 -28.98 41.04
CA THR A 108 44.92 -30.00 39.99
C THR A 108 45.11 -29.43 38.58
N GLY A 109 45.11 -28.09 38.42
CA GLY A 109 45.34 -27.42 37.14
C GLY A 109 44.42 -26.21 36.91
N THR A 110 44.51 -25.62 35.71
CA THR A 110 43.60 -24.56 35.27
C THR A 110 42.37 -25.16 34.61
N HIS A 111 41.19 -24.81 35.13
CA HIS A 111 39.88 -25.26 34.64
C HIS A 111 39.09 -24.08 34.07
N GLU A 112 38.42 -24.32 32.95
CA GLU A 112 37.56 -23.34 32.27
C GLU A 112 36.08 -23.71 32.47
N VAL A 113 35.27 -22.76 32.97
CA VAL A 113 33.83 -22.96 33.14
C VAL A 113 33.06 -21.88 32.39
N THR A 114 32.15 -22.30 31.51
CA THR A 114 31.22 -21.41 30.79
C THR A 114 29.91 -21.31 31.56
N LEU A 115 29.56 -20.10 32.01
CA LEU A 115 28.31 -19.82 32.71
C LEU A 115 27.27 -19.26 31.74
N PHE A 116 26.14 -19.95 31.64
CA PHE A 116 24.96 -19.47 30.93
C PHE A 116 24.03 -18.74 31.92
N PRO A 117 23.55 -17.52 31.60
CA PRO A 117 22.51 -16.88 32.41
C PRO A 117 21.22 -17.72 32.32
N LYS A 118 20.49 -17.78 33.43
CA LYS A 118 19.28 -18.61 33.58
C LYS A 118 18.07 -18.01 32.88
#